data_AF-A0A537HDB5-F1
#
_entry.id   AF-A0A537HDB5-F1
#
_cell.length_a   1.000
_cell.length_b   1.000
_cell.length_c   1.000
_cell.angle_alpha   90.00
_cell.angle_beta   90.00
_cell.angle_gamma   90.00
#
_symmetry.space_group_name_H-M   'P 1'
#
loop_
_entity.id
_entity.type
_entity.pdbx_description
1 polymer ?
#
loop_
_entity_poly.entity_id
_entity_poly.type
_entity_poly.pdbx_seq_one_letter_code
_entity_poly.pdbx_strand_id
1 'polypeptide(L)'
;MDVIVDSTNPVHSASCILRAGLGFSGDAFLHPGEVPSVQVSPHHWRPSDDQFNETRIRDRAKLLGLALLNRKYVAPGWDDVYDMMIELARQIKGIGYLPQVIVGVSRGGWPPARIMSDLLENANLANMKVEFYTNIGITAQRPKITQPVTSEVVGKRVLVVDDVADSGHSLRVTVKHLARKGAREIRVCTLYVKPKSIFKPNHYARTTSKWVIFPWERLEAIHLIKRNLKSGGTTQAVIRELKGSGLSPSLIRKLSALDR
;
A
#
# COMPACT_ATOMS: atom_id res chain seq x y z
N MET A 1 -11.27 -0.79 -70.34
CA MET A 1 -10.89 -2.11 -69.81
C MET A 1 -11.38 -2.18 -68.40
N ASP A 2 -12.33 -3.08 -68.22
CA ASP A 2 -13.07 -3.43 -67.01
C ASP A 2 -12.11 -4.06 -65.96
N VAL A 3 -12.44 -4.28 -64.68
CA VAL A 3 -13.73 -4.48 -63.99
C VAL A 3 -13.71 -3.85 -62.58
N ILE A 4 -14.88 -3.47 -62.06
CA ILE A 4 -15.14 -3.00 -60.67
C ILE A 4 -16.05 -4.01 -59.94
N VAL A 5 -15.76 -4.35 -58.67
CA VAL A 5 -16.70 -4.59 -57.52
C VAL A 5 -15.83 -4.49 -56.25
N ASP A 6 -16.02 -3.69 -55.18
CA ASP A 6 -17.12 -2.97 -54.51
C ASP A 6 -17.61 -3.62 -53.19
N SER A 7 -18.20 -2.78 -52.31
CA SER A 7 -18.89 -3.02 -51.03
C SER A 7 -17.97 -3.00 -49.78
N THR A 8 -18.16 -2.15 -48.75
CA THR A 8 -19.18 -1.11 -48.47
C THR A 8 -18.63 0.08 -47.63
N ASN A 9 -18.97 1.32 -48.01
CA ASN A 9 -19.06 2.51 -47.13
C ASN A 9 -20.55 2.66 -46.69
N PRO A 10 -21.07 3.72 -45.99
CA PRO A 10 -20.50 4.96 -45.43
C PRO A 10 -20.62 5.01 -43.86
N VAL A 11 -20.64 6.10 -43.05
CA VAL A 11 -20.98 7.53 -43.24
C VAL A 11 -20.30 8.48 -42.22
N HIS A 12 -20.27 9.76 -42.60
CA HIS A 12 -20.07 11.05 -41.89
C HIS A 12 -20.47 11.15 -40.39
N SER A 13 -19.83 11.92 -39.51
CA SER A 13 -19.21 13.28 -39.55
C SER A 13 -20.20 14.47 -39.60
N ALA A 14 -20.41 15.15 -38.47
CA ALA A 14 -20.84 16.57 -38.45
C ALA A 14 -20.55 17.23 -37.09
N SER A 15 -20.05 18.47 -37.14
CA SER A 15 -20.03 19.43 -36.03
C SER A 15 -21.05 20.53 -36.34
N CYS A 16 -21.82 21.00 -35.35
CA CYS A 16 -22.31 22.37 -35.35
C CYS A 16 -22.69 22.85 -33.94
N ILE A 17 -22.62 24.17 -33.75
CA ILE A 17 -22.91 24.91 -32.52
C ILE A 17 -24.15 25.77 -32.75
N LEU A 18 -25.09 25.84 -31.79
CA LEU A 18 -25.74 27.11 -31.37
C LEU A 18 -26.61 26.96 -30.12
N ARG A 19 -26.90 28.10 -29.48
CA ARG A 19 -27.52 28.25 -28.14
C ARG A 19 -29.04 28.44 -28.20
N ALA A 20 -29.75 27.85 -27.25
CA ALA A 20 -30.73 28.46 -26.33
C ALA A 20 -31.11 27.38 -25.30
N GLY A 21 -31.34 27.62 -24.00
CA GLY A 21 -31.68 28.85 -23.32
C GLY A 21 -33.09 28.77 -22.73
N LEU A 22 -33.25 28.04 -21.62
CA LEU A 22 -34.40 28.12 -20.68
C LEU A 22 -33.95 27.57 -19.32
N GLY A 23 -34.46 28.13 -18.23
CA GLY A 23 -33.87 28.00 -16.89
C GLY A 23 -34.44 26.89 -16.00
N PHE A 24 -33.69 26.56 -14.96
CA PHE A 24 -34.20 25.91 -13.76
C PHE A 24 -33.71 26.67 -12.51
N SER A 25 -34.64 27.34 -11.85
CA SER A 25 -34.50 27.84 -10.49
C SER A 25 -34.58 26.67 -9.50
N GLY A 26 -33.71 26.64 -8.49
CA GLY A 26 -33.73 25.57 -7.48
C GLY A 26 -32.55 25.65 -6.52
N ASP A 27 -32.60 26.58 -5.57
CA ASP A 27 -31.62 26.65 -4.48
C ASP A 27 -31.74 25.43 -3.57
N ALA A 28 -30.87 24.44 -3.78
CA ALA A 28 -30.67 23.33 -2.86
C ALA A 28 -29.58 23.69 -1.83
N PHE A 29 -29.97 24.34 -0.73
CA PHE A 29 -29.10 24.55 0.43
C PHE A 29 -28.58 23.21 0.96
N LEU A 30 -27.29 22.92 0.74
CA LEU A 30 -26.61 21.77 1.34
C LEU A 30 -26.30 22.09 2.81
N HIS A 31 -27.13 21.55 3.72
CA HIS A 31 -26.86 21.62 5.16
C HIS A 31 -25.53 20.91 5.50
N PRO A 32 -24.64 21.54 6.30
CA PRO A 32 -23.37 20.95 6.68
C PRO A 32 -23.56 19.98 7.85
N GLY A 33 -24.08 18.78 7.60
CA GLY A 33 -24.55 17.97 8.72
C GLY A 33 -24.88 16.49 8.53
N GLU A 34 -24.39 15.79 7.50
CA GLU A 34 -24.39 14.31 7.55
C GLU A 34 -23.35 13.71 6.58
N VAL A 35 -22.39 12.95 7.12
CA VAL A 35 -21.50 12.13 6.30
C VAL A 35 -22.16 10.76 6.15
N PRO A 36 -22.48 10.30 4.92
CA PRO A 36 -23.07 8.97 4.74
C PRO A 36 -22.22 7.90 5.42
N SER A 37 -22.88 6.96 6.09
CA SER A 37 -22.26 5.88 6.85
C SER A 37 -21.57 4.89 5.89
N VAL A 38 -20.36 5.24 5.44
CA VAL A 38 -19.54 4.39 4.57
C VAL A 38 -19.29 3.06 5.28
N GLN A 39 -19.92 2.02 4.75
CA GLN A 39 -19.71 0.65 5.20
C GLN A 39 -18.27 0.24 4.86
N VAL A 40 -17.39 0.30 5.85
CA VAL A 40 -16.17 -0.51 5.86
C VAL A 40 -16.66 -1.95 5.95
N SER A 41 -16.72 -2.63 4.81
CA SER A 41 -17.39 -3.92 4.70
C SER A 41 -16.80 -4.92 5.71
N PRO A 42 -17.61 -5.47 6.64
CA PRO A 42 -17.11 -6.16 7.83
C PRO A 42 -16.68 -7.61 7.56
N HIS A 43 -16.41 -7.98 6.30
CA HIS A 43 -15.87 -9.30 5.95
C HIS A 43 -14.55 -9.53 6.67
N HIS A 44 -14.63 -10.22 7.80
CA HIS A 44 -13.53 -10.41 8.73
C HIS A 44 -12.66 -11.56 8.24
N TRP A 45 -11.92 -11.33 7.16
CA TRP A 45 -10.85 -12.23 6.77
C TRP A 45 -9.85 -12.32 7.93
N ARG A 46 -9.69 -13.54 8.42
CA ARG A 46 -8.51 -13.96 9.16
C ARG A 46 -7.68 -14.79 8.17
N PRO A 47 -6.35 -14.68 8.18
CA PRO A 47 -5.55 -15.80 7.73
C PRO A 47 -6.06 -17.03 8.47
N SER A 48 -6.41 -18.09 7.75
CA SER A 48 -6.54 -19.39 8.40
C SER A 48 -5.15 -19.76 8.89
N ASP A 49 -5.05 -20.25 10.13
CA ASP A 49 -3.77 -20.71 10.68
C ASP A 49 -3.15 -21.88 9.85
N ASP A 50 -3.94 -22.46 8.93
CA ASP A 50 -3.56 -23.48 7.94
C ASP A 50 -3.09 -22.96 6.56
N GLN A 51 -3.20 -21.67 6.23
CA GLN A 51 -2.62 -21.15 4.98
C GLN A 51 -1.19 -20.68 5.20
N PHE A 52 -0.26 -21.51 4.72
CA PHE A 52 1.15 -21.59 5.13
C PHE A 52 1.33 -22.13 6.54
N ASN A 53 1.42 -23.46 6.60
CA ASN A 53 1.95 -24.24 7.71
C ASN A 53 3.28 -23.63 8.21
N GLU A 54 3.23 -22.77 9.23
CA GLU A 54 4.40 -22.19 9.90
C GLU A 54 5.36 -23.30 10.34
N THR A 55 4.83 -24.46 10.73
CA THR A 55 5.62 -25.65 11.09
C THR A 55 6.51 -26.10 9.95
N ARG A 56 6.08 -26.10 8.68
CA ARG A 56 6.93 -26.55 7.55
C ARG A 56 8.12 -25.63 7.27
N ILE A 57 7.96 -24.32 7.50
CA ILE A 57 9.07 -23.33 7.42
C ILE A 57 9.92 -23.38 8.70
N ARG A 58 9.28 -23.45 9.87
CA ARG A 58 9.95 -23.59 11.17
C ARG A 58 10.76 -24.87 11.27
N ASP A 59 10.35 -25.98 10.67
CA ASP A 59 11.06 -27.25 10.76
C ASP A 59 12.29 -27.29 9.83
N ARG A 60 12.21 -26.67 8.64
CA ARG A 60 13.42 -26.40 7.83
C ARG A 60 14.36 -25.40 8.52
N ALA A 61 13.84 -24.39 9.22
CA ALA A 61 14.67 -23.41 9.95
C ALA A 61 15.22 -23.94 11.29
N LYS A 62 14.52 -24.85 11.96
CA LYS A 62 14.97 -25.57 13.17
C LYS A 62 16.25 -26.36 12.89
N LEU A 63 16.30 -27.04 11.76
CA LEU A 63 17.45 -27.84 11.32
C LEU A 63 18.65 -27.01 10.84
N LEU A 64 18.50 -25.71 10.58
CA LEU A 64 19.54 -24.87 9.94
C LEU A 64 19.96 -23.59 10.69
N GLY A 65 19.31 -23.22 11.81
CA GLY A 65 19.87 -22.20 12.71
C GLY A 65 18.90 -21.21 13.34
N LEU A 66 17.94 -21.69 14.15
CA LEU A 66 17.09 -20.82 14.98
C LEU A 66 17.86 -19.81 15.86
N ALA A 67 19.10 -20.11 16.23
CA ALA A 67 19.98 -19.23 16.99
C ALA A 67 20.43 -17.95 16.24
N LEU A 68 20.16 -17.86 14.92
CA LEU A 68 20.65 -16.77 14.06
C LEU A 68 19.59 -15.74 13.67
N LEU A 69 18.33 -15.87 14.09
CA LEU A 69 17.26 -14.94 13.71
C LEU A 69 17.30 -13.64 14.52
N ASN A 70 17.27 -12.50 13.84
CA ASN A 70 17.24 -11.19 14.49
C ASN A 70 15.89 -10.98 15.19
N ARG A 71 15.91 -10.55 16.46
CA ARG A 71 14.69 -10.33 17.26
C ARG A 71 14.07 -8.94 17.08
N LYS A 72 14.83 -7.96 16.61
CA LYS A 72 14.38 -6.57 16.41
C LYS A 72 13.94 -6.28 14.98
N TYR A 73 14.65 -6.85 14.00
CA TYR A 73 14.50 -6.53 12.57
C TYR A 73 14.10 -7.76 11.76
N VAL A 74 13.33 -7.53 10.70
CA VAL A 74 13.13 -8.46 9.58
C VAL A 74 13.24 -7.67 8.28
N ALA A 75 13.92 -8.21 7.28
CA ALA A 75 14.21 -7.51 6.04
C ALA A 75 13.98 -8.45 4.86
N PRO A 76 12.74 -8.55 4.36
CA PRO A 76 12.43 -9.44 3.23
C PRO A 76 13.21 -9.06 1.96
N GLY A 77 13.48 -10.06 1.15
CA GLY A 77 13.93 -9.94 -0.23
C GLY A 77 12.85 -9.32 -1.15
N TRP A 78 13.19 -9.11 -2.41
CA TRP A 78 12.20 -8.75 -3.42
C TRP A 78 11.24 -9.92 -3.68
N ASP A 79 11.79 -11.13 -3.78
CA ASP A 79 11.01 -12.35 -4.05
C ASP A 79 10.08 -12.68 -2.87
N ASP A 80 10.57 -12.59 -1.61
CA ASP A 80 9.73 -12.72 -0.41
C ASP A 80 8.54 -11.74 -0.41
N VAL A 81 8.76 -10.50 -0.89
CA VAL A 81 7.69 -9.50 -1.05
C VAL A 81 6.74 -9.91 -2.17
N TYR A 82 7.26 -10.37 -3.30
CA TYR A 82 6.44 -10.78 -4.45
C TYR A 82 5.54 -11.98 -4.11
N ASP A 83 6.05 -12.99 -3.40
CA ASP A 83 5.28 -14.12 -2.89
C ASP A 83 4.14 -13.65 -1.96
N MET A 84 4.43 -12.77 -1.00
CA MET A 84 3.39 -12.15 -0.15
C MET A 84 2.35 -11.37 -0.97
N MET A 85 2.75 -10.72 -2.07
CA MET A 85 1.82 -10.03 -2.97
C MET A 85 0.96 -11.00 -3.80
N ILE A 86 1.49 -12.14 -4.24
CA ILE A 86 0.73 -13.22 -4.89
C ILE A 86 -0.33 -13.77 -3.93
N GLU A 87 0.03 -14.05 -2.67
CA GLU A 87 -0.92 -14.49 -1.66
C GLU A 87 -2.07 -13.48 -1.46
N LEU A 88 -1.73 -12.20 -1.33
CA LEU A 88 -2.71 -11.12 -1.18
C LEU A 88 -3.62 -10.97 -2.41
N ALA A 89 -3.07 -11.05 -3.62
CA ALA A 89 -3.84 -11.04 -4.85
C ALA A 89 -4.81 -12.23 -4.94
N ARG A 90 -4.37 -13.43 -4.51
CA ARG A 90 -5.23 -14.62 -4.42
C ARG A 90 -6.34 -14.47 -3.38
N GLN A 91 -6.07 -13.87 -2.22
CA GLN A 91 -7.11 -13.55 -1.23
C GLN A 91 -8.16 -12.60 -1.82
N ILE A 92 -7.73 -11.54 -2.50
CA ILE A 92 -8.60 -10.51 -3.09
C ILE A 92 -9.44 -11.09 -4.24
N LYS A 93 -8.83 -11.79 -5.19
CA LYS A 93 -9.52 -12.48 -6.29
C LYS A 93 -10.48 -13.56 -5.74
N GLY A 94 -10.07 -14.33 -4.74
CA GLY A 94 -10.84 -15.43 -4.15
C GLY A 94 -12.13 -15.02 -3.43
N ILE A 95 -12.25 -13.76 -2.99
CA ILE A 95 -13.50 -13.20 -2.42
C ILE A 95 -14.34 -12.41 -3.45
N GLY A 96 -13.98 -12.44 -4.74
CA GLY A 96 -14.67 -11.70 -5.80
C GLY A 96 -14.53 -10.17 -5.69
N TYR A 97 -13.57 -9.65 -4.91
CA TYR A 97 -13.38 -8.20 -4.80
C TYR A 97 -12.60 -7.65 -5.99
N LEU A 98 -13.32 -7.03 -6.92
CA LEU A 98 -12.76 -6.40 -8.12
C LEU A 98 -12.63 -4.88 -7.89
N PRO A 99 -11.47 -4.36 -7.42
CA PRO A 99 -11.27 -2.93 -7.27
C PRO A 99 -11.29 -2.22 -8.62
N GLN A 100 -11.84 -1.02 -8.67
CA GLN A 100 -11.86 -0.18 -9.86
C GLN A 100 -10.68 0.81 -9.88
N VAL A 101 -10.12 1.14 -8.72
CA VAL A 101 -8.89 1.94 -8.54
C VAL A 101 -8.05 1.30 -7.44
N ILE A 102 -6.74 1.24 -7.64
CA ILE A 102 -5.75 0.88 -6.62
C ILE A 102 -5.07 2.16 -6.15
N VAL A 103 -5.06 2.43 -4.84
CA VAL A 103 -4.46 3.63 -4.24
C VAL A 103 -3.26 3.22 -3.39
N GLY A 104 -2.05 3.53 -3.87
CA GLY A 104 -0.82 3.38 -3.09
C GLY A 104 -0.65 4.51 -2.09
N VAL A 105 -0.41 4.17 -0.82
CA VAL A 105 -0.09 5.15 0.24
C VAL A 105 1.40 5.47 0.18
N SER A 106 1.76 6.59 -0.44
CA SER A 106 3.14 7.03 -0.57
C SER A 106 3.80 7.34 0.78
N ARG A 107 5.06 6.95 1.00
CA ARG A 107 5.98 6.33 0.01
C ARG A 107 5.95 4.80 0.00
N GLY A 108 5.77 4.17 1.17
CA GLY A 108 5.93 2.73 1.37
C GLY A 108 4.95 1.86 0.57
N GLY A 109 3.70 2.30 0.46
CA GLY A 109 2.66 1.64 -0.34
C GLY A 109 2.86 1.70 -1.85
N TRP A 110 3.79 2.49 -2.39
CA TRP A 110 3.90 2.68 -3.84
C TRP A 110 4.42 1.43 -4.61
N PRO A 111 5.52 0.77 -4.20
CA PRO A 111 5.95 -0.49 -4.81
C PRO A 111 4.90 -1.62 -4.72
N PRO A 112 4.29 -1.94 -3.55
CA PRO A 112 3.25 -2.98 -3.51
C PRO A 112 1.98 -2.57 -4.28
N ALA A 113 1.62 -1.29 -4.35
CA ALA A 113 0.49 -0.86 -5.19
C ALA A 113 0.75 -1.12 -6.68
N ARG A 114 1.97 -0.87 -7.18
CA ARG A 114 2.34 -1.22 -8.57
C ARG A 114 2.33 -2.74 -8.78
N ILE A 115 2.86 -3.54 -7.86
CA ILE A 115 2.81 -5.01 -7.98
C ILE A 115 1.35 -5.51 -7.99
N MET A 116 0.49 -4.96 -7.13
CA MET A 116 -0.92 -5.33 -7.07
C MET A 116 -1.70 -4.93 -8.34
N SER A 117 -1.33 -3.81 -8.97
CA SER A 117 -1.86 -3.40 -10.28
C SER A 117 -1.54 -4.43 -11.38
N ASP A 118 -0.41 -5.11 -11.29
CA ASP A 118 -0.03 -6.23 -12.17
C ASP A 118 -0.87 -7.48 -11.87
N LEU A 119 -0.82 -7.96 -10.62
CA LEU A 119 -1.43 -9.21 -10.19
C LEU A 119 -2.97 -9.22 -10.23
N LEU A 120 -3.59 -8.04 -10.18
CA LEU A 120 -5.03 -7.84 -10.36
C LEU A 120 -5.43 -7.36 -11.76
N GLU A 121 -4.47 -7.25 -12.69
CA GLU A 121 -4.69 -6.84 -14.09
C GLU A 121 -5.45 -5.50 -14.19
N ASN A 122 -5.12 -4.57 -13.30
CA ASN A 122 -5.81 -3.28 -13.16
C ASN A 122 -4.84 -2.11 -13.32
N ALA A 123 -4.93 -1.43 -14.47
CA ALA A 123 -4.10 -0.28 -14.81
C ALA A 123 -4.48 1.03 -14.07
N ASN A 124 -5.62 1.09 -13.38
CA ASN A 124 -6.09 2.29 -12.66
C ASN A 124 -5.36 2.45 -11.33
N LEU A 125 -4.07 2.79 -11.39
CA LEU A 125 -3.20 3.04 -10.25
C LEU A 125 -3.15 4.53 -9.90
N ALA A 126 -3.42 4.85 -8.63
CA ALA A 126 -3.42 6.19 -8.07
C ALA A 126 -2.51 6.28 -6.85
N ASN A 127 -1.97 7.48 -6.59
CA ASN A 127 -1.13 7.75 -5.43
C ASN A 127 -1.86 8.62 -4.40
N MET A 128 -1.45 8.55 -3.14
CA MET A 128 -1.78 9.54 -2.10
C MET A 128 -0.67 9.59 -1.04
N LYS A 129 -0.26 10.77 -0.57
CA LYS A 129 0.83 10.91 0.41
C LYS A 129 0.30 11.29 1.79
N VAL A 130 0.70 10.53 2.81
CA VAL A 130 0.38 10.79 4.23
C VAL A 130 1.69 10.96 5.00
N GLU A 131 1.82 12.07 5.72
CA GLU A 131 3.01 12.38 6.52
C GLU A 131 2.63 12.64 7.98
N PHE A 132 3.48 12.20 8.90
CA PHE A 132 3.32 12.48 10.33
C PHE A 132 3.95 13.83 10.67
N TYR A 133 3.14 14.77 11.13
CA TYR A 133 3.60 16.11 11.51
C TYR A 133 3.55 16.30 13.02
N THR A 134 4.59 16.91 13.58
CA THR A 134 4.63 17.37 14.97
C THR A 134 4.31 18.86 14.97
N ASN A 135 3.22 19.28 15.61
CA ASN A 135 2.96 20.71 15.82
C ASN A 135 3.82 21.22 16.98
N ILE A 136 4.28 22.47 16.89
CA ILE A 136 4.94 23.16 18.00
C ILE A 136 3.98 23.16 19.20
N GLY A 137 4.44 22.68 20.36
CA GLY A 137 3.62 22.53 21.57
C GLY A 137 2.81 21.23 21.67
N ILE A 138 2.88 20.29 20.70
CA ILE A 138 2.18 19.00 20.76
C ILE A 138 3.17 17.84 20.60
N THR A 139 3.38 17.06 21.66
CA THR A 139 4.28 15.89 21.68
C THR A 139 3.84 14.74 20.77
N ALA A 140 2.54 14.68 20.41
CA ALA A 140 1.96 13.62 19.61
C ALA A 140 1.89 13.98 18.11
N GLN A 141 2.64 13.23 17.28
CA GLN A 141 2.54 13.31 15.82
C GLN A 141 1.13 12.95 15.32
N ARG A 142 0.58 13.74 14.40
CA ARG A 142 -0.68 13.44 13.72
C ARG A 142 -0.44 13.18 12.22
N PRO A 143 -1.04 12.13 11.62
CA PRO A 143 -1.00 11.93 10.18
C PRO A 143 -1.78 13.04 9.46
N LYS A 144 -1.16 13.66 8.47
CA LYS A 144 -1.74 14.67 7.59
C LYS A 144 -1.61 14.19 6.14
N ILE A 145 -2.66 14.33 5.36
CA ILE A 145 -2.59 14.13 3.91
C ILE A 145 -1.90 15.36 3.32
N THR A 146 -0.76 15.16 2.68
CA THR A 146 0.04 16.23 2.06
C THR A 146 -0.04 16.21 0.54
N GLN A 147 -0.41 15.06 -0.04
CA GLN A 147 -0.88 14.97 -1.42
C GLN A 147 -2.18 14.16 -1.42
N PRO A 148 -3.32 14.72 -1.86
CA PRO A 148 -4.59 13.98 -1.96
C PRO A 148 -4.50 12.89 -3.03
N VAL A 149 -5.53 12.04 -3.10
CA VAL A 149 -5.59 10.98 -4.12
C VAL A 149 -5.51 11.56 -5.54
N THR A 150 -4.60 11.04 -6.36
CA THR A 150 -4.30 11.57 -7.71
C THR A 150 -5.30 11.18 -8.79
N SER A 151 -6.42 10.55 -8.42
CA SER A 151 -7.44 10.05 -9.35
C SER A 151 -8.82 10.12 -8.72
N GLU A 152 -9.85 10.21 -9.55
CA GLU A 152 -11.23 10.23 -9.08
C GLU A 152 -11.66 8.87 -8.52
N VAL A 153 -12.26 8.89 -7.32
CA VAL A 153 -12.74 7.70 -6.60
C VAL A 153 -14.26 7.67 -6.38
N VAL A 154 -15.00 8.69 -6.82
CA VAL A 154 -16.46 8.79 -6.64
C VAL A 154 -17.16 7.55 -7.21
N GLY A 155 -18.01 6.91 -6.41
CA GLY A 155 -18.77 5.70 -6.80
C GLY A 155 -17.94 4.43 -7.00
N LYS A 156 -16.61 4.47 -6.86
CA LYS A 156 -15.71 3.35 -7.20
C LYS A 156 -15.41 2.46 -5.99
N ARG A 157 -15.15 1.17 -6.25
CA ARG A 157 -14.47 0.28 -5.29
C ARG A 157 -12.97 0.58 -5.30
N VAL A 158 -12.39 0.85 -4.13
CA VAL A 158 -10.99 1.27 -3.98
C VAL A 158 -10.20 0.29 -3.13
N LEU A 159 -9.12 -0.26 -3.69
CA LEU A 159 -8.12 -1.01 -2.92
C LEU A 159 -6.99 -0.06 -2.50
N VAL A 160 -6.93 0.26 -1.21
CA VAL A 160 -5.79 0.94 -0.60
C VAL A 160 -4.68 -0.08 -0.37
N VAL A 161 -3.46 0.24 -0.80
CA VAL A 161 -2.27 -0.60 -0.60
C VAL A 161 -1.20 0.20 0.14
N ASP A 162 -0.69 -0.37 1.22
CA ASP A 162 0.40 0.17 2.04
C ASP A 162 1.38 -0.97 2.41
N ASP A 163 2.61 -0.67 2.82
CA ASP A 163 3.56 -1.74 3.13
C ASP A 163 3.38 -2.33 4.55
N VAL A 164 3.17 -1.48 5.56
CA VAL A 164 2.94 -1.92 6.94
C VAL A 164 1.87 -1.12 7.70
N ALA A 165 0.89 -1.84 8.25
CA ALA A 165 0.02 -1.31 9.28
C ALA A 165 0.76 -1.30 10.64
N ASP A 166 1.58 -0.27 10.90
CA ASP A 166 2.35 -0.13 12.15
C ASP A 166 1.47 0.34 13.33
N SER A 167 1.08 1.62 13.33
CA SER A 167 0.15 2.18 14.31
C SER A 167 -1.28 2.20 13.80
N GLY A 168 -1.48 2.06 12.48
CA GLY A 168 -2.79 2.15 11.81
C GLY A 168 -3.30 3.59 11.60
N HIS A 169 -2.58 4.60 12.08
CA HIS A 169 -3.03 6.00 12.02
C HIS A 169 -3.13 6.55 10.58
N SER A 170 -2.16 6.26 9.71
CA SER A 170 -2.18 6.68 8.30
C SER A 170 -3.36 6.06 7.54
N LEU A 171 -3.53 4.74 7.65
CA LEU A 171 -4.63 3.99 7.04
C LEU A 171 -6.01 4.52 7.46
N ARG A 172 -6.18 4.82 8.75
CA ARG A 172 -7.43 5.41 9.28
C ARG A 172 -7.73 6.78 8.68
N VAL A 173 -6.72 7.62 8.43
CA VAL A 173 -6.92 8.93 7.76
C VAL A 173 -7.15 8.75 6.27
N THR A 174 -6.43 7.83 5.63
CA THR A 174 -6.60 7.44 4.22
C THR A 174 -8.03 7.02 3.91
N VAL A 175 -8.57 6.05 4.66
CA VAL A 175 -9.94 5.56 4.46
C VAL A 175 -10.96 6.68 4.69
N LYS A 176 -10.79 7.51 5.74
CA LYS A 176 -11.67 8.66 5.98
C LYS A 176 -11.64 9.70 4.87
N HIS A 177 -10.50 9.91 4.20
CA HIS A 177 -10.41 10.84 3.08
C HIS A 177 -11.08 10.29 1.82
N LEU A 178 -10.83 9.02 1.48
CA LEU A 178 -11.44 8.36 0.33
C LEU A 178 -12.97 8.23 0.48
N ALA A 179 -13.44 7.97 1.70
CA ALA A 179 -14.87 7.99 2.05
C ALA A 179 -15.50 9.36 1.78
N ARG A 180 -14.87 10.44 2.26
CA ARG A 180 -15.31 11.84 1.99
C ARG A 180 -15.21 12.24 0.52
N LYS A 181 -14.37 11.57 -0.26
CA LYS A 181 -14.27 11.70 -1.73
C LYS A 181 -15.28 10.82 -2.48
N GLY A 182 -16.24 10.20 -1.79
CA GLY A 182 -17.36 9.47 -2.39
C GLY A 182 -17.05 8.05 -2.85
N ALA A 183 -15.97 7.41 -2.37
CA ALA A 183 -15.69 6.01 -2.68
C ALA A 183 -16.80 5.08 -2.15
N ARG A 184 -17.27 4.15 -3.00
CA ARG A 184 -18.42 3.27 -2.70
C ARG A 184 -18.09 2.15 -1.72
N GLU A 185 -16.90 1.56 -1.86
CA GLU A 185 -16.39 0.53 -0.96
C GLU A 185 -14.87 0.67 -0.91
N ILE A 186 -14.29 0.67 0.28
CA ILE A 186 -12.84 0.78 0.47
C ILE A 186 -12.35 -0.47 1.17
N ARG A 187 -11.34 -1.13 0.60
CA ARG A 187 -10.59 -2.20 1.27
C ARG A 187 -9.13 -1.82 1.40
N VAL A 188 -8.49 -2.30 2.46
CA VAL A 188 -7.08 -2.05 2.75
C VAL A 188 -6.29 -3.35 2.71
N CYS A 189 -5.17 -3.32 2.00
CA CYS A 189 -4.23 -4.42 1.84
C CYS A 189 -2.83 -3.98 2.29
N THR A 190 -2.16 -4.78 3.14
CA THR A 190 -0.75 -4.52 3.50
C THR A 190 0.10 -5.78 3.51
N LEU A 191 1.42 -5.66 3.35
CA LEU A 191 2.31 -6.82 3.50
C LEU A 191 2.34 -7.28 4.96
N TYR A 192 2.55 -6.33 5.88
CA TYR A 192 2.60 -6.61 7.31
C TYR A 192 1.54 -5.84 8.11
N VAL A 193 1.13 -6.43 9.23
CA VAL A 193 0.42 -5.75 10.32
C VAL A 193 1.18 -5.94 11.63
N LYS A 194 1.26 -4.88 12.45
CA LYS A 194 1.80 -4.97 13.82
C LYS A 194 0.66 -5.19 14.82
N PRO A 195 0.83 -6.04 15.85
CA PRO A 195 -0.21 -6.30 16.87
C PRO A 195 -0.77 -5.05 17.56
N LYS A 196 0.03 -3.97 17.64
CA LYS A 196 -0.34 -2.67 18.22
C LYS A 196 -1.12 -1.75 17.26
N SER A 197 -1.38 -2.14 16.02
CA SER A 197 -2.08 -1.30 15.05
C SER A 197 -3.54 -1.14 15.45
N ILE A 198 -4.01 0.10 15.54
CA ILE A 198 -5.44 0.39 15.81
C ILE A 198 -6.32 0.18 14.57
N PHE A 199 -5.71 -0.10 13.41
CA PHE A 199 -6.38 -0.33 12.15
C PHE A 199 -5.99 -1.72 11.63
N LYS A 200 -6.97 -2.62 11.51
CA LYS A 200 -6.79 -3.95 10.91
C LYS A 200 -7.09 -3.86 9.41
N PRO A 201 -6.13 -4.12 8.51
CA PRO A 201 -6.40 -4.24 7.07
C PRO A 201 -7.40 -5.37 6.78
N ASN A 202 -8.12 -5.25 5.66
CA ASN A 202 -9.00 -6.33 5.16
C ASN A 202 -8.16 -7.53 4.69
N HIS A 203 -6.97 -7.27 4.15
CA HIS A 203 -6.03 -8.27 3.64
C HIS A 203 -4.64 -7.96 4.18
N TYR A 204 -3.94 -8.95 4.74
CA TYR A 204 -2.54 -8.80 5.12
C TYR A 204 -1.79 -10.13 5.04
N ALA A 205 -0.53 -10.13 4.61
CA ALA A 205 0.20 -11.37 4.41
C ALA A 205 0.76 -11.92 5.74
N ARG A 206 1.35 -11.06 6.59
CA ARG A 206 2.03 -11.50 7.82
C ARG A 206 1.78 -10.55 9.01
N THR A 207 1.85 -11.10 10.22
CA THR A 207 1.86 -10.34 11.47
C THR A 207 3.27 -10.30 12.06
N THR A 208 3.76 -9.15 12.53
CA THR A 208 5.06 -9.06 13.21
C THR A 208 5.14 -7.92 14.21
N SER A 209 5.87 -8.11 15.31
CA SER A 209 6.26 -7.03 16.23
C SER A 209 7.58 -6.35 15.85
N LYS A 210 8.34 -6.95 14.92
CA LYS A 210 9.65 -6.47 14.48
C LYS A 210 9.55 -5.18 13.66
N TRP A 211 10.66 -4.46 13.57
CA TRP A 211 10.85 -3.46 12.52
C TRP A 211 11.06 -4.18 11.19
N VAL A 212 10.19 -3.90 10.21
CA VAL A 212 10.35 -4.41 8.83
C VAL A 212 11.24 -3.44 8.06
N ILE A 213 12.20 -3.94 7.30
CA ILE A 213 13.06 -3.14 6.40
C ILE A 213 12.80 -3.61 4.97
N PHE A 214 11.90 -2.93 4.27
CA PHE A 214 11.53 -3.28 2.91
C PHE A 214 12.63 -2.97 1.89
N PRO A 215 12.64 -3.62 0.71
CA PRO A 215 13.65 -3.38 -0.32
C PRO A 215 13.80 -1.91 -0.76
N TRP A 216 12.73 -1.13 -0.75
CA TRP A 216 12.70 0.29 -1.17
C TRP A 216 13.22 1.30 -0.13
N GLU A 217 13.45 0.90 1.12
CA GLU A 217 13.85 1.81 2.21
C GLU A 217 15.18 1.44 2.88
N ARG A 218 15.91 0.44 2.33
CA ARG A 218 17.12 -0.14 2.97
C ARG A 218 18.19 0.89 3.33
N LEU A 219 18.40 1.91 2.48
CA LEU A 219 19.36 2.99 2.76
C LEU A 219 18.91 3.87 3.93
N GLU A 220 17.63 4.27 3.95
CA GLU A 220 17.04 5.08 5.02
C GLU A 220 17.08 4.34 6.36
N ALA A 221 16.74 3.05 6.37
CA ALA A 221 16.83 2.19 7.54
C ALA A 221 18.28 2.05 8.05
N ILE A 222 19.25 1.85 7.15
CA ILE A 222 20.68 1.84 7.51
C ILE A 222 21.08 3.17 8.14
N HIS A 223 20.70 4.32 7.58
CA HIS A 223 21.04 5.64 8.11
C HIS A 223 20.41 5.90 9.48
N LEU A 224 19.15 5.50 9.68
CA LEU A 224 18.46 5.62 10.96
C LEU A 224 19.12 4.74 12.05
N ILE A 225 19.44 3.48 11.72
CA ILE A 225 20.15 2.57 12.65
C ILE A 225 21.54 3.12 12.96
N LYS A 226 22.30 3.55 11.94
CA LYS A 226 23.63 4.16 12.06
C LYS A 226 23.64 5.34 13.04
N ARG A 227 22.64 6.24 12.96
CA ARG A 227 22.48 7.39 13.88
C ARG A 227 22.11 7.00 15.31
N ASN A 228 21.35 5.92 15.49
CA ASN A 228 20.88 5.47 16.80
C ASN A 228 21.83 4.49 17.53
N LEU A 229 22.92 4.05 16.88
CA LEU A 229 23.93 3.17 17.48
C LEU A 229 24.91 3.96 18.36
N LYS A 230 24.87 3.68 19.68
CA LYS A 230 25.79 4.26 20.68
C LYS A 230 27.28 4.05 20.36
N SER A 231 27.62 3.03 19.57
CA SER A 231 28.99 2.63 19.22
C SER A 231 29.56 3.34 17.98
N GLY A 232 29.27 4.64 17.84
CA GLY A 232 29.90 5.53 16.85
C GLY A 232 29.47 5.33 15.40
N GLY A 233 28.29 4.76 15.13
CA GLY A 233 27.68 4.74 13.80
C GLY A 233 28.53 4.12 12.67
N THR A 234 29.40 3.15 12.96
CA THR A 234 30.22 2.51 11.92
C THR A 234 29.42 1.48 11.11
N THR A 235 29.75 1.32 9.82
CA THR A 235 29.15 0.28 8.95
C THR A 235 29.26 -1.12 9.55
N GLN A 236 30.37 -1.42 10.23
CA GLN A 236 30.56 -2.71 10.90
C GLN A 236 29.67 -2.89 12.15
N ALA A 237 29.33 -1.81 12.86
CA ALA A 237 28.33 -1.86 13.93
C ALA A 237 26.92 -2.11 13.37
N VAL A 238 26.55 -1.47 12.26
CA VAL A 238 25.27 -1.72 11.56
C VAL A 238 25.17 -3.17 11.07
N ILE A 239 26.25 -3.74 10.51
CA ILE A 239 26.31 -5.16 10.09
C ILE A 239 26.07 -6.11 11.27
N ARG A 240 26.58 -5.80 12.48
CA ARG A 240 26.33 -6.60 13.68
C ARG A 240 24.89 -6.48 14.15
N GLU A 241 24.34 -5.27 14.21
CA GLU A 241 22.96 -5.00 14.65
C GLU A 241 21.92 -5.66 13.71
N LEU A 242 22.20 -5.71 12.41
CA LEU A 242 21.35 -6.31 11.37
C LEU A 242 21.66 -7.80 11.10
N LYS A 243 22.61 -8.43 11.80
CA LYS A 243 22.88 -9.87 11.65
C LYS A 243 21.59 -10.66 11.87
N GLY A 244 21.25 -11.56 10.94
CA GLY A 244 20.04 -12.37 11.03
C GLY A 244 18.72 -11.70 10.65
N SER A 245 18.76 -10.47 10.12
CA SER A 245 17.55 -9.74 9.69
C SER A 245 17.03 -10.17 8.31
N GLY A 246 17.93 -10.62 7.43
CA GLY A 246 17.70 -10.79 5.99
C GLY A 246 18.62 -9.91 5.13
N LEU A 247 19.16 -8.81 5.68
CA LEU A 247 20.13 -7.96 4.97
C LEU A 247 21.53 -8.58 4.96
N SER A 248 22.12 -8.69 3.76
CA SER A 248 23.49 -9.19 3.61
C SER A 248 24.54 -8.12 3.99
N PRO A 249 25.66 -8.50 4.63
CA PRO A 249 26.75 -7.56 4.94
C PRO A 249 27.34 -6.87 3.69
N SER A 250 27.29 -7.55 2.54
CA SER A 250 27.74 -6.99 1.26
C SER A 250 26.84 -5.84 0.80
N LEU A 251 25.51 -6.01 0.88
CA LEU A 251 24.56 -4.95 0.53
C LEU A 251 24.68 -3.75 1.49
N ILE A 252 24.84 -4.01 2.80
CA ILE A 252 25.04 -2.93 3.79
C ILE A 252 26.29 -2.12 3.45
N ARG A 253 27.42 -2.76 3.10
CA ARG A 253 28.64 -2.06 2.67
C ARG A 253 28.43 -1.24 1.40
N LYS A 254 27.75 -1.79 0.38
CA LYS A 254 27.45 -1.06 -0.88
C LYS A 254 26.61 0.19 -0.61
N LEU A 255 25.55 0.07 0.18
CA LEU A 255 24.67 1.19 0.53
C LEU A 255 25.39 2.23 1.39
N SER A 256 26.19 1.83 2.39
CA SER A 256 27.00 2.75 3.20
C SER A 256 28.12 3.46 2.43
N ALA A 257 28.47 3.00 1.23
CA ALA A 257 29.46 3.66 0.38
C ALA A 257 28.87 4.81 -0.48
N LEU A 258 27.55 5.02 -0.43
CA LEU A 258 26.85 6.15 -1.07
C LEU A 258 26.94 7.45 -0.24
N ASP A 259 27.40 7.37 1.02
CA ASP A 259 27.68 8.53 1.90
C ASP A 259 28.98 9.29 1.51
N ARG A 260 29.38 9.27 0.22
CA ARG A 260 30.64 9.84 -0.29
C ARG A 260 30.43 11.11 -1.09
#